data_AF-A0A959G3Y3-F1
#
_entry.id   AF-A0A959G3Y3-F1
#
_cell.length_a   1.000
_cell.length_b   1.000
_cell.length_c   1.000
_cell.angle_alpha   90.00
_cell.angle_beta   90.00
_cell.angle_gamma   90.00
#
_symmetry.space_group_name_H-M   'P 1'
#
loop_
_entity.id
_entity.type
_entity.pdbx_description
1 polymer ?
#
loop_
_entity_poly.entity_id
_entity_poly.type
_entity_poly.pdbx_seq_one_letter_code
_entity_poly.pdbx_strand_id
1 'polypeptide(L)'
;MKSALVVIASSLVWVIGILHLVFTWWGKNLHPRNKDLILQMKQTHMHITNETTVWKAWIGFNSTHSIAAILFGLIYGYLALVHPNLFFESIYFKLLGFVTLAAFLLLSYQYFFSTPTVVVGIALVCFTIGVLI
;
A
#
# COMPACT_ATOMS: atom_id res chain seq x y z
N MET A 1 7.48 -5.32 23.32
CA MET A 1 7.63 -6.26 22.18
C MET A 1 6.46 -6.17 21.20
N LYS A 2 5.20 -6.29 21.67
CA LYS A 2 3.97 -6.14 20.85
C LYS A 2 3.97 -4.92 19.93
N SER A 3 4.09 -3.71 20.51
CA SER A 3 4.13 -2.44 19.75
C SER A 3 5.26 -2.39 18.74
N ALA A 4 6.45 -2.90 19.09
CA ALA A 4 7.61 -2.86 18.18
C ALA A 4 7.33 -3.65 16.89
N LEU A 5 6.70 -4.82 16.98
CA LEU A 5 6.34 -5.62 15.80
C LEU A 5 5.31 -4.91 14.91
N VAL A 6 4.31 -4.28 15.51
CA VAL A 6 3.28 -3.52 14.80
C VAL A 6 3.88 -2.27 14.15
N VAL A 7 4.83 -1.60 14.83
CA VAL A 7 5.57 -0.46 14.28
C VAL A 7 6.47 -0.89 13.12
N ILE A 8 7.13 -2.03 13.20
CA ILE A 8 7.92 -2.59 12.09
C ILE A 8 7.00 -2.86 10.89
N ALA A 9 5.88 -3.56 11.10
CA ALA A 9 4.89 -3.81 10.05
C ALA A 9 4.40 -2.50 9.41
N SER A 10 4.04 -1.53 10.24
CA SER A 10 3.54 -0.22 9.80
C SER A 10 4.60 0.56 9.01
N SER A 11 5.86 0.51 9.46
CA SER A 11 6.99 1.18 8.80
C SER A 11 7.30 0.57 7.45
N LEU A 12 7.26 -0.77 7.32
CA LEU A 12 7.47 -1.44 6.03
C LEU A 12 6.44 -1.00 4.99
N VAL A 13 5.16 -0.97 5.37
CA VAL A 13 4.05 -0.57 4.48
C VAL A 13 4.12 0.93 4.16
N TRP A 14 4.49 1.75 5.15
CA TRP A 14 4.69 3.19 4.94
C TRP A 14 5.82 3.48 3.94
N VAL A 15 6.99 2.85 4.13
CA VAL A 15 8.16 3.06 3.25
C VAL A 15 7.85 2.61 1.83
N ILE A 16 7.25 1.43 1.63
CA ILE A 16 6.91 0.98 0.27
C ILE A 16 5.84 1.89 -0.36
N GLY A 17 4.90 2.41 0.42
CA GLY A 17 3.92 3.41 -0.03
C GLY A 17 4.59 4.70 -0.51
N ILE A 18 5.57 5.23 0.24
CA ILE A 18 6.34 6.41 -0.18
C ILE A 18 7.13 6.12 -1.45
N LEU A 19 7.86 5.02 -1.50
CA LEU A 19 8.66 4.65 -2.67
C LEU A 19 7.78 4.47 -3.91
N HIS A 20 6.62 3.82 -3.76
CA HIS A 20 5.65 3.65 -4.83
C HIS A 20 5.10 5.00 -5.31
N LEU A 21 4.81 5.94 -4.40
CA LEU A 21 4.38 7.30 -4.76
C LEU A 21 5.48 8.03 -5.53
N VAL A 22 6.72 7.94 -5.04
CA VAL A 22 7.87 8.55 -5.70
C VAL A 22 8.06 7.99 -7.11
N PHE A 23 7.94 6.67 -7.27
CA PHE A 23 8.04 6.01 -8.58
C PHE A 23 6.88 6.34 -9.51
N THR A 24 5.71 6.71 -8.98
CA THR A 24 4.54 7.12 -9.76
C THR A 24 4.71 8.52 -10.35
N TRP A 25 5.28 9.45 -9.59
CA TRP A 25 5.35 10.87 -10.00
C TRP A 25 6.69 11.30 -10.59
N TRP A 26 7.80 10.76 -10.06
CA TRP A 26 9.16 11.20 -10.41
C TRP A 26 10.03 10.08 -11.00
N GLY A 27 9.55 8.84 -10.99
CA GLY A 27 10.26 7.69 -11.53
C GLY A 27 9.78 7.27 -12.92
N LYS A 28 10.52 6.32 -13.51
CA LYS A 28 10.08 5.55 -14.69
C LYS A 28 9.76 4.08 -14.36
N ASN A 29 9.87 3.71 -13.08
CA ASN A 29 9.84 2.32 -12.63
C ASN A 29 8.46 1.68 -12.85
N LEU A 30 7.40 2.48 -12.82
CA LEU A 30 6.01 2.06 -13.05
C LEU A 30 5.50 2.45 -14.43
N HIS A 31 6.36 2.97 -15.31
CA HIS A 31 5.98 3.27 -16.68
C HIS A 31 6.14 2.02 -17.56
N PRO A 32 5.26 1.82 -18.56
CA PRO A 32 5.52 0.83 -19.60
C PRO A 32 6.90 1.08 -20.24
N ARG A 33 7.62 0.01 -20.55
CA ARG A 33 8.91 0.11 -21.25
C ARG A 33 8.75 0.59 -22.70
N ASN A 34 7.63 0.24 -23.34
CA ASN A 34 7.31 0.68 -24.69
C ASN A 34 6.81 2.13 -24.68
N LYS A 35 7.53 3.03 -25.34
CA LYS A 35 7.19 4.46 -25.43
C LYS A 35 5.93 4.70 -26.25
N ASP A 36 5.68 3.90 -27.28
CA ASP A 36 4.49 4.05 -28.12
C ASP A 36 3.21 3.74 -27.33
N LEU A 37 3.28 2.77 -26.41
CA LEU A 37 2.18 2.49 -25.50
C LEU A 37 1.92 3.66 -24.55
N ILE A 38 2.95 4.36 -24.06
CA ILE A 38 2.75 5.56 -23.25
C ILE A 38 2.02 6.64 -24.06
N LEU A 39 2.38 6.82 -25.34
CA LEU A 39 1.69 7.78 -26.22
C LEU A 39 0.22 7.40 -26.41
N GLN A 40 -0.06 6.12 -26.67
CA GLN A 40 -1.44 5.61 -26.78
C GLN A 40 -2.23 5.80 -25.49
N MET A 41 -1.68 5.43 -24.34
CA MET A 41 -2.33 5.62 -23.03
C MET A 41 -2.68 7.09 -22.75
N LYS A 42 -1.89 8.04 -23.25
CA LYS A 42 -2.15 9.47 -23.11
C LYS A 42 -3.26 9.98 -24.03
N GLN A 43 -3.54 9.29 -25.14
CA GLN A 43 -4.55 9.66 -26.13
C GLN A 43 -5.86 8.88 -25.96
N THR A 44 -5.83 7.70 -25.35
CA THR A 44 -7.00 6.86 -25.14
C THR A 44 -7.71 7.22 -23.84
N HIS A 45 -9.03 7.47 -23.94
CA HIS A 45 -9.90 7.73 -22.80
C HIS A 45 -10.43 6.44 -22.16
N MET A 46 -10.75 6.49 -20.87
CA MET A 46 -11.44 5.38 -20.20
C MET A 46 -12.86 5.25 -20.76
N HIS A 47 -13.39 4.02 -20.84
CA HIS A 47 -14.73 3.82 -21.40
C HIS A 47 -15.85 4.49 -20.60
N ILE A 48 -15.68 4.60 -19.28
CA ILE A 48 -16.67 5.21 -18.38
C ILE A 48 -16.82 6.73 -18.57
N THR A 49 -15.79 7.43 -19.09
CA THR A 49 -15.81 8.89 -19.26
C THR A 49 -14.68 9.37 -20.17
N ASN A 50 -14.94 10.45 -20.92
CA ASN A 50 -13.94 11.16 -21.71
C ASN A 50 -13.10 12.14 -20.88
N GLU A 51 -13.35 12.31 -19.58
CA GLU A 51 -12.60 13.25 -18.74
C GLU A 51 -11.21 12.73 -18.34
N THR A 52 -11.01 11.41 -18.36
CA THR A 52 -9.75 10.77 -17.96
C THR A 52 -9.20 9.85 -19.05
N THR A 53 -7.88 9.92 -19.24
CA THR A 53 -7.15 9.02 -20.14
C THR A 53 -6.62 7.82 -19.37
N VAL A 54 -6.27 6.74 -20.07
CA VAL A 54 -5.64 5.57 -19.46
C VAL A 54 -4.38 5.99 -18.67
N TRP A 55 -3.62 6.95 -19.19
CA TRP A 55 -2.46 7.52 -18.49
C TRP A 55 -2.83 8.26 -17.20
N LYS A 56 -3.83 9.14 -17.25
CA LYS A 56 -4.29 9.85 -16.04
C LYS A 56 -4.82 8.87 -14.99
N ALA A 57 -5.59 7.86 -15.41
CA ALA A 57 -6.08 6.81 -14.54
C ALA A 57 -4.93 5.97 -13.93
N TRP A 58 -3.91 5.62 -14.73
CA TRP A 58 -2.72 4.92 -14.26
C TRP A 58 -2.00 5.69 -13.14
N ILE A 59 -1.74 6.98 -13.34
CA ILE A 59 -1.11 7.83 -12.31
C ILE A 59 -2.01 7.98 -11.09
N GLY A 60 -3.31 8.20 -11.31
CA GLY A 60 -4.30 8.36 -10.24
C GLY A 60 -4.42 7.12 -9.35
N PHE A 61 -4.60 5.94 -9.94
CA PHE A 61 -4.77 4.68 -9.20
C PHE A 61 -3.51 4.25 -8.45
N ASN A 62 -2.31 4.43 -9.05
CA ASN A 62 -1.07 4.16 -8.32
C ASN A 62 -0.87 5.17 -7.17
N SER A 63 -1.28 6.43 -7.35
CA SER A 63 -1.23 7.44 -6.29
C SER A 63 -2.18 7.11 -5.14
N THR A 64 -3.43 6.73 -5.42
CA THR A 64 -4.39 6.36 -4.36
C THR A 64 -3.95 5.09 -3.63
N HIS A 65 -3.39 4.11 -4.33
CA HIS A 65 -2.79 2.93 -3.70
C HIS A 65 -1.64 3.29 -2.76
N SER A 66 -0.74 4.18 -3.22
CA SER A 66 0.36 4.70 -2.38
C SER A 66 -0.15 5.39 -1.12
N ILE A 67 -1.16 6.26 -1.27
CA ILE A 67 -1.76 6.99 -0.15
C ILE A 67 -2.40 6.02 0.85
N ALA A 68 -3.07 4.97 0.38
CA ALA A 68 -3.64 3.95 1.27
C ALA A 68 -2.55 3.24 2.11
N ALA A 69 -1.42 2.87 1.49
CA ALA A 69 -0.29 2.26 2.20
C ALA A 69 0.36 3.23 3.21
N ILE A 70 0.54 4.50 2.82
CA ILE A 70 1.08 5.55 3.71
C ILE A 70 0.13 5.76 4.90
N LEU A 71 -1.17 5.90 4.64
CA LEU A 71 -2.18 6.12 5.66
C LEU A 71 -2.23 4.95 6.65
N PHE A 72 -2.18 3.71 6.15
CA PHE A 72 -2.07 2.52 7.00
C PHE A 72 -0.87 2.64 7.95
N GLY A 73 0.32 2.90 7.41
CA GLY A 73 1.54 2.98 8.20
C GLY A 73 1.51 4.11 9.23
N LEU A 74 0.95 5.28 8.88
CA LEU A 74 0.81 6.40 9.81
C LEU A 74 -0.19 6.10 10.93
N ILE A 75 -1.37 5.55 10.61
CA ILE A 75 -2.41 5.24 11.59
C ILE A 75 -1.93 4.15 12.55
N TYR A 76 -1.51 3.00 12.03
CA TYR A 76 -1.12 1.86 12.87
C TYR A 76 0.20 2.08 13.59
N GLY A 77 1.14 2.81 12.99
CA GLY A 77 2.36 3.26 13.66
C GLY A 77 2.06 4.20 14.82
N TYR A 78 1.23 5.22 14.60
CA TYR A 78 0.82 6.17 15.64
C TYR A 78 0.05 5.49 16.77
N LEU A 79 -0.93 4.64 16.44
CA LEU A 79 -1.70 3.87 17.42
C LEU A 79 -0.80 2.97 18.27
N ALA A 80 0.15 2.24 17.67
CA ALA A 80 1.04 1.35 18.41
C ALA A 80 2.07 2.08 19.29
N LEU A 81 2.50 3.29 18.90
CA LEU A 81 3.48 4.10 19.63
C LEU A 81 2.85 4.99 20.70
N VAL A 82 1.74 5.66 20.38
CA VAL A 82 1.19 6.75 21.19
C VAL A 82 -0.07 6.31 21.95
N HIS A 83 -0.90 5.46 21.35
CA HIS A 83 -2.16 4.98 21.96
C HIS A 83 -2.25 3.44 22.03
N PRO A 84 -1.24 2.76 22.61
CA PRO A 84 -1.18 1.30 22.56
C PRO A 84 -2.39 0.64 23.25
N ASN A 85 -2.89 1.20 24.36
CA ASN A 85 -4.05 0.63 25.06
C ASN A 85 -5.30 0.64 24.17
N LEU A 86 -5.61 1.78 23.53
CA LEU A 86 -6.70 1.92 22.57
C LEU A 86 -6.58 0.90 21.43
N PHE A 87 -5.36 0.70 20.92
CA PHE A 87 -5.10 -0.22 19.83
C PHE A 87 -5.26 -1.69 20.23
N PHE A 88 -4.56 -2.14 21.27
CA PHE A 88 -4.47 -3.56 21.62
C PHE A 88 -5.76 -4.10 22.27
N GLU A 89 -6.53 -3.26 22.96
CA GLU A 89 -7.82 -3.62 23.55
C GLU A 89 -8.96 -3.65 22.53
N SER A 90 -8.80 -2.96 21.39
CA SER A 90 -9.82 -2.90 20.34
C SER A 90 -9.69 -4.04 19.34
N ILE A 91 -10.65 -4.97 19.35
CA ILE A 91 -10.75 -6.01 18.31
C ILE A 91 -10.93 -5.40 16.91
N TYR A 92 -11.62 -4.25 16.82
CA TYR A 92 -11.87 -3.57 15.57
C TYR A 92 -10.56 -3.12 14.90
N PHE A 93 -9.66 -2.44 15.62
CA PHE A 93 -8.41 -1.98 15.03
C PHE A 93 -7.51 -3.16 14.62
N LYS A 94 -7.47 -4.22 15.43
CA LYS A 94 -6.70 -5.44 15.11
C LYS A 94 -7.22 -6.12 13.84
N LEU A 95 -8.53 -6.35 13.73
CA LEU A 95 -9.12 -6.98 12.55
C LEU A 95 -9.01 -6.11 11.30
N LEU A 96 -9.27 -4.80 11.43
CA LEU A 96 -9.14 -3.88 10.30
C LEU A 96 -7.71 -3.91 9.73
N GLY A 97 -6.70 -3.90 10.60
CA GLY A 97 -5.30 -3.88 10.18
C GLY A 97 -4.90 -5.19 9.51
N PHE A 98 -5.31 -6.32 10.10
CA PHE A 98 -5.10 -7.64 9.53
C PHE A 98 -5.76 -7.79 8.15
N VAL A 99 -7.04 -7.41 8.02
CA VAL A 99 -7.78 -7.52 6.76
C VAL A 99 -7.18 -6.64 5.68
N THR A 100 -6.75 -5.41 6.00
CA THR A 100 -6.06 -4.54 5.04
C THR A 100 -4.75 -5.16 4.55
N LEU A 101 -3.92 -5.68 5.45
CA LEU A 101 -2.66 -6.33 5.07
C LEU A 101 -2.87 -7.61 4.27
N ALA A 102 -3.86 -8.43 4.63
CA ALA A 102 -4.23 -9.61 3.87
C ALA A 102 -4.72 -9.25 2.45
N ALA A 103 -5.55 -8.20 2.32
CA ALA A 103 -6.00 -7.71 1.02
C ALA A 103 -4.82 -7.20 0.16
N PHE A 104 -3.89 -6.44 0.76
CA PHE A 104 -2.67 -6.01 0.06
C PHE A 104 -1.81 -7.19 -0.36
N LEU A 105 -1.69 -8.22 0.48
CA LEU A 105 -0.93 -9.43 0.14
C LEU A 105 -1.57 -10.14 -1.06
N LEU A 106 -2.89 -10.37 -1.04
CA LEU A 106 -3.62 -11.01 -2.14
C LEU A 106 -3.47 -10.24 -3.44
N LEU A 107 -3.70 -8.92 -3.42
CA LEU A 107 -3.56 -8.07 -4.60
C LEU A 107 -2.12 -8.07 -5.14
N SER A 108 -1.13 -7.98 -4.25
CA SER A 108 0.27 -7.99 -4.66
C SER A 108 0.69 -9.31 -5.29
N TYR A 109 0.24 -10.43 -4.73
CA TYR A 109 0.53 -11.76 -5.24
C TYR A 109 -0.10 -12.00 -6.62
N GLN A 110 -1.33 -11.52 -6.82
CA GLN A 110 -2.08 -11.79 -8.05
C GLN A 110 -1.72 -10.83 -9.19
N TYR A 111 -1.49 -9.55 -8.91
CA TYR A 111 -1.42 -8.52 -9.93
C TYR A 111 -0.07 -7.80 -10.03
N PHE A 112 0.78 -7.89 -9.01
CA PHE A 112 2.04 -7.15 -8.96
C PHE A 112 3.25 -8.09 -9.15
N PHE A 113 4.43 -7.59 -8.82
CA PHE A 113 5.69 -8.34 -8.83
C PHE A 113 6.08 -8.76 -7.41
N SER A 114 7.13 -9.58 -7.28
CA SER A 114 7.46 -10.25 -6.02
C SER A 114 7.82 -9.32 -4.86
N THR A 115 8.38 -8.14 -5.12
CA THR A 115 8.86 -7.25 -4.05
C THR A 115 7.75 -6.77 -3.10
N PRO A 116 6.62 -6.18 -3.59
CA PRO A 116 5.49 -5.87 -2.72
C PRO A 116 4.95 -7.07 -1.94
N THR A 117 4.85 -8.25 -2.56
CA THR A 117 4.36 -9.47 -1.91
C THR A 117 5.22 -9.89 -0.72
N VAL A 118 6.54 -9.88 -0.88
CA VAL A 118 7.46 -10.22 0.21
C VAL A 118 7.37 -9.20 1.34
N VAL A 119 7.39 -7.90 1.02
CA VAL A 119 7.36 -6.83 2.04
C VAL A 119 6.03 -6.85 2.81
N VAL A 120 4.90 -6.95 2.12
CA VAL A 120 3.58 -7.02 2.76
C VAL A 120 3.40 -8.33 3.53
N GLY A 121 3.96 -9.45 3.03
CA GLY A 121 3.96 -10.73 3.75
C GLY A 121 4.70 -10.64 5.08
N ILE A 122 5.90 -10.05 5.10
CA ILE A 122 6.65 -9.80 6.34
C ILE A 122 5.85 -8.88 7.27
N ALA A 123 5.29 -7.79 6.74
CA ALA A 123 4.47 -6.87 7.52
C ALA A 123 3.25 -7.58 8.15
N LEU A 124 2.55 -8.44 7.40
CA LEU A 124 1.41 -9.21 7.90
C LEU A 124 1.82 -10.16 9.02
N VAL A 125 2.94 -10.86 8.89
CA VAL A 125 3.46 -11.76 9.94
C VAL A 125 3.82 -10.96 11.19
N CYS A 126 4.58 -9.87 11.06
CA CYS A 126 4.93 -9.01 12.19
C CYS A 126 3.68 -8.44 12.87
N PHE A 127 2.73 -7.92 12.10
CA PHE A 127 1.48 -7.37 12.64
C PHE A 127 0.69 -8.45 13.39
N THR A 128 0.50 -9.62 12.79
CA THR A 128 -0.26 -10.74 13.36
C THR A 128 0.37 -11.24 14.66
N ILE A 129 1.69 -11.45 14.68
CA ILE A 129 2.38 -11.83 15.92
C ILE A 129 2.20 -10.71 16.94
N GLY A 130 2.46 -9.46 16.58
CA GLY A 130 2.39 -8.31 17.48
C GLY A 130 1.03 -8.09 18.14
N VAL A 131 -0.08 -8.44 17.48
CA VAL A 131 -1.43 -8.32 18.05
C VAL A 131 -1.89 -9.56 18.83
N LEU A 132 -1.23 -10.71 18.67
CA LEU A 132 -1.58 -11.98 19.34
C LEU A 132 -0.79 -12.22 20.63
N ILE A 133 0.49 -11.84 20.68
CA ILE A 133 1.32 -11.95 21.89
C ILE A 133 0.99 -10.85 22.88
#